data_AF-A0AB33V6P4-F1
#
_entry.id   AF-A0AB33V6P4-F1
#
_cell.length_a   1.000
_cell.length_b   1.000
_cell.length_c   1.000
_cell.angle_alpha   90.00
_cell.angle_beta   90.00
_cell.angle_gamma   90.00
#
_symmetry.space_group_name_H-M   'P 1'
#
loop_
_entity.id
_entity.type
_entity.pdbx_description
1 polymer ?
#
loop_
_entity_poly.entity_id
_entity_poly.type
_entity_poly.pdbx_seq_one_letter_code
_entity_poly.pdbx_strand_id
1 'polypeptide(L)'
;MPFPTVARLLDVEEEQRKILAADAVILLFPLWWFSMPAIMNGWIDRVWAFGLAYGYKGAGNAYRYGESGFAVKRALLAVSVGGPADDYSFRGINGPLEQMLFHITHGTLFFPGMQVISTFAVYETV
;
A
#
# COMPACT_ATOMS: atom_id res chain seq x y z
N MET A 1 -20.99 24.07 -0.45
CA MET A 1 -21.62 22.76 -0.24
C MET A 1 -20.85 22.05 0.88
N PRO A 2 -21.40 21.91 2.10
CA PRO A 2 -20.74 21.11 3.12
C PRO A 2 -20.97 19.63 2.81
N PHE A 3 -19.90 18.86 2.65
CA PHE A 3 -19.97 17.41 2.56
C PHE A 3 -20.29 16.83 3.95
N PRO A 4 -21.17 15.83 4.09
CA PRO A 4 -21.57 15.31 5.39
C PRO A 4 -20.41 14.55 6.04
N THR A 5 -19.85 15.12 7.10
CA THR A 5 -18.63 14.64 7.79
C THR A 5 -18.81 13.26 8.45
N VAL A 6 -20.03 12.91 8.87
CA VAL A 6 -20.32 11.68 9.63
C VAL A 6 -20.30 10.42 8.75
N ALA A 7 -20.82 10.50 7.51
CA ALA A 7 -20.79 9.37 6.57
C ALA A 7 -19.35 9.00 6.15
N ARG A 8 -18.43 9.98 6.18
CA ARG A 8 -17.00 9.87 5.89
C ARG A 8 -16.14 9.34 7.05
N LEU A 9 -16.72 9.10 8.22
CA LEU A 9 -16.04 8.42 9.33
C LEU A 9 -16.47 6.96 9.39
N LEU A 10 -17.75 6.69 9.15
CA LEU A 10 -18.30 5.34 9.08
C LEU A 10 -17.68 4.49 7.95
N ASP A 11 -17.34 5.10 6.81
CA ASP A 11 -16.62 4.38 5.75
C ASP A 11 -15.18 4.03 6.19
N VAL A 12 -14.47 4.92 6.86
CA VAL A 12 -13.10 4.65 7.35
C VAL A 12 -13.08 3.56 8.40
N GLU A 13 -13.98 3.62 9.40
CA GLU A 13 -14.05 2.62 10.48
C GLU A 13 -14.32 1.21 9.93
N GLU A 14 -15.21 1.11 8.93
CA GLU A 14 -15.51 -0.17 8.29
C GLU A 14 -14.32 -0.71 7.49
N GLU A 15 -13.59 0.15 6.77
CA GLU A 15 -12.36 -0.25 6.08
C GLU A 15 -11.27 -0.68 7.07
N GLN A 16 -11.12 0.03 8.19
CA GLN A 16 -10.19 -0.37 9.27
C GLN A 16 -10.57 -1.72 9.86
N ARG A 17 -11.87 -1.99 10.05
CA ARG A 17 -12.37 -3.28 10.54
C ARG A 17 -12.02 -4.42 9.57
N LYS A 18 -12.14 -4.20 8.26
CA LYS A 18 -11.72 -5.17 7.24
C LYS A 18 -10.23 -5.47 7.33
N ILE A 19 -9.40 -4.44 7.45
CA ILE A 19 -7.94 -4.61 7.59
C ILE A 19 -7.58 -5.37 8.86
N LEU A 20 -8.22 -5.05 9.98
CA LEU A 20 -8.03 -5.77 11.25
C LEU A 20 -8.44 -7.23 11.18
N ALA A 21 -9.52 -7.56 10.46
CA ALA A 21 -9.99 -8.93 10.29
C ALA A 21 -9.18 -9.77 9.28
N ALA A 22 -8.42 -9.13 8.38
CA ALA A 22 -7.73 -9.83 7.30
C ALA A 22 -6.39 -10.44 7.72
N ASP A 23 -6.09 -11.66 7.28
CA ASP A 23 -4.75 -12.26 7.39
C ASP A 23 -3.79 -11.78 6.29
N ALA A 24 -4.34 -11.31 5.17
CA ALA A 24 -3.61 -10.80 4.03
C ALA A 24 -4.34 -9.63 3.35
N VAL A 25 -3.57 -8.68 2.82
CA VAL A 25 -4.08 -7.52 2.08
C VAL A 25 -3.46 -7.52 0.68
N ILE A 26 -4.29 -7.46 -0.36
CA ILE A 26 -3.83 -7.35 -1.75
C ILE A 26 -4.27 -5.98 -2.27
N LEU A 27 -3.30 -5.16 -2.68
CA LEU A 27 -3.59 -3.93 -3.41
C LEU A 27 -3.52 -4.24 -4.91
N LEU A 28 -4.68 -4.29 -5.56
CA LEU A 28 -4.82 -4.51 -6.99
C LEU A 28 -5.08 -3.17 -7.70
N PHE A 29 -4.16 -2.74 -8.56
CA PHE A 29 -4.33 -1.47 -9.28
C PHE A 29 -3.57 -1.40 -10.61
N PRO A 30 -4.03 -0.55 -11.56
CA PRO A 30 -3.22 -0.19 -12.71
C PRO A 30 -2.10 0.78 -12.32
N LEU A 31 -0.90 0.57 -12.88
CA LEU A 31 0.24 1.47 -12.69
C LEU A 31 -0.03 2.80 -13.38
N TRP A 32 -0.37 3.83 -12.60
CA TRP A 32 -0.64 5.16 -13.10
C TRP A 32 0.43 6.11 -12.61
N TRP A 33 1.14 6.73 -13.54
CA TRP A 33 2.24 7.65 -13.22
C TRP A 33 3.23 7.04 -12.21
N PHE A 34 3.61 5.78 -12.45
CA PHE A 34 4.57 5.02 -11.64
C PHE A 34 4.14 4.82 -10.17
N SER A 35 2.85 4.89 -9.88
CA SER A 35 2.29 4.68 -8.55
C SER A 35 0.86 4.11 -8.63
N MET A 36 0.23 3.96 -7.47
CA MET A 36 -1.19 3.62 -7.38
C MET A 36 -2.09 4.80 -7.77
N PRO A 37 -3.32 4.55 -8.27
CA PRO A 37 -4.30 5.58 -8.54
C PRO A 37 -4.59 6.48 -7.33
N ALA A 38 -4.92 7.75 -7.57
CA ALA A 38 -5.17 8.74 -6.52
C ALA A 38 -6.25 8.30 -5.51
N ILE A 39 -7.28 7.58 -5.95
CA ILE A 39 -8.32 7.05 -5.06
C ILE A 39 -7.76 6.03 -4.05
N MET A 40 -6.79 5.20 -4.45
CA MET A 40 -6.15 4.24 -3.56
C MET A 40 -5.18 4.93 -2.61
N ASN A 41 -4.44 5.94 -3.07
CA ASN A 41 -3.61 6.76 -2.19
C ASN A 41 -4.47 7.48 -1.13
N GLY A 42 -5.59 8.09 -1.54
CA GLY A 42 -6.51 8.73 -0.61
C GLY A 42 -7.21 7.75 0.35
N TRP A 43 -7.40 6.49 -0.05
CA TRP A 43 -7.87 5.43 0.86
C TRP A 43 -6.81 5.10 1.91
N ILE A 44 -5.54 4.92 1.51
CA ILE A 44 -4.42 4.73 2.44
C ILE A 44 -4.33 5.89 3.43
N ASP A 45 -4.31 7.13 2.95
CA ASP A 45 -4.19 8.33 3.79
C ASP A 45 -5.26 8.42 4.89
N ARG A 46 -6.45 7.84 4.66
CA ARG A 46 -7.57 7.84 5.60
C ARG A 46 -7.58 6.62 6.51
N VAL A 47 -7.29 5.43 5.97
CA VAL A 47 -7.41 4.16 6.69
C VAL A 47 -6.19 3.88 7.57
N TRP A 48 -4.98 4.29 7.13
CA TRP A 48 -3.75 4.17 7.92
C TRP A 48 -3.70 5.25 8.99
N ALA A 49 -4.55 5.13 10.01
CA ALA A 49 -4.66 6.10 11.09
C ALA A 49 -3.57 5.93 12.17
N PHE A 50 -3.24 7.03 12.83
CA PHE A 50 -2.41 7.03 14.03
C PHE A 50 -3.06 6.17 15.14
N GLY A 51 -2.27 5.34 15.81
CA GLY A 51 -2.74 4.39 16.82
C GLY A 51 -3.20 3.05 16.24
N LEU A 52 -3.45 2.97 14.92
CA LEU A 52 -3.78 1.73 14.22
C LEU A 52 -2.59 1.24 13.38
N ALA A 53 -2.28 1.94 12.29
CA ALA A 53 -1.24 1.54 11.35
C ALA A 53 0.14 2.04 11.79
N TYR A 54 0.20 3.23 12.38
CA TYR A 54 1.45 3.83 12.83
C TYR A 54 1.29 4.54 14.18
N GLY A 55 2.40 4.72 14.89
CA GLY A 55 2.39 5.34 16.21
C GLY A 55 3.79 5.46 16.81
N TYR A 56 3.84 5.72 18.11
CA TYR A 56 5.08 5.75 18.89
C TYR A 56 4.91 4.89 20.14
N LYS A 57 5.73 3.85 20.29
CA LYS A 57 5.77 2.99 21.48
C LYS A 57 7.17 2.92 22.07
N GLY A 58 7.83 4.06 22.27
CA GLY A 58 9.15 4.14 22.92
C GLY A 58 10.32 3.50 22.17
N ALA A 59 10.08 2.73 21.10
CA ALA A 59 11.09 2.01 20.31
C ALA A 59 11.42 2.69 18.96
N GLY A 60 11.05 3.97 18.78
CA GLY A 60 11.39 4.73 17.58
C GLY A 60 10.88 4.09 16.28
N ASN A 61 11.73 4.05 15.25
CA ASN A 61 11.36 3.51 13.94
C ASN A 61 11.27 1.98 13.89
N ALA A 62 11.94 1.26 14.80
CA ALA A 62 11.86 -0.21 14.86
C ALA A 62 10.41 -0.66 15.11
N TYR A 63 9.67 0.08 15.95
CA TYR A 63 8.25 -0.19 16.17
C TYR A 63 7.42 -0.16 14.87
N ARG A 64 7.72 0.79 13.98
CA ARG A 64 6.99 0.97 12.73
C ARG A 64 7.31 -0.19 11.78
N TYR A 65 8.60 -0.44 11.55
CA TYR A 65 9.06 -1.48 10.63
C TYR A 65 9.17 -2.87 11.28
N GLY A 66 8.02 -3.55 11.44
CA GLY A 66 7.96 -4.99 11.76
C GLY A 66 7.26 -5.35 13.07
N GLU A 67 7.02 -4.40 13.97
CA GLU A 67 6.43 -4.64 15.31
C GLU A 67 5.11 -3.89 15.56
N SER A 68 4.59 -3.19 14.55
CA SER A 68 3.39 -2.37 14.66
C SER A 68 2.10 -3.15 14.39
N GLY A 69 0.97 -2.44 14.29
CA GLY A 69 -0.38 -3.00 14.34
C GLY A 69 -0.70 -4.08 13.30
N PHE A 70 0.09 -4.17 12.21
CA PHE A 70 -0.11 -5.15 11.15
C PHE A 70 1.01 -6.19 11.02
N ALA A 71 1.88 -6.35 12.04
CA ALA A 71 3.05 -7.25 12.05
C ALA A 71 2.79 -8.71 11.58
N VAL A 72 1.60 -9.24 11.85
CA VAL A 72 1.23 -10.63 11.52
C VAL A 72 0.57 -10.79 10.15
N LYS A 73 0.30 -9.68 9.45
CA LYS A 73 -0.46 -9.68 8.18
C LYS A 73 0.50 -9.74 7.00
N ARG A 74 0.10 -10.47 5.95
CA ARG A 74 0.83 -10.48 4.66
C ARG A 74 0.29 -9.41 3.73
N ALA A 75 1.14 -8.88 2.85
CA ALA A 75 0.71 -7.91 1.85
C ALA A 75 1.30 -8.19 0.47
N LEU A 76 0.50 -8.00 -0.58
CA LEU A 76 0.89 -8.17 -1.98
C LEU A 76 0.46 -6.95 -2.80
N LEU A 77 1.35 -6.48 -3.68
CA LEU A 77 0.94 -5.61 -4.78
C LEU A 77 0.63 -6.47 -6.01
N ALA A 78 -0.54 -6.29 -6.58
CA ALA A 78 -0.94 -6.85 -7.87
C ALA A 78 -1.14 -5.70 -8.85
N VAL A 79 -0.26 -5.59 -9.85
CA VAL A 79 -0.17 -4.38 -10.68
C VAL A 79 -0.31 -4.73 -12.16
N SER A 80 -1.24 -4.07 -12.84
CA SER A 80 -1.28 -4.09 -14.31
C SER A 80 -0.45 -2.94 -14.87
N VAL A 81 0.45 -3.23 -15.80
CA VAL A 81 1.43 -2.33 -16.38
C VAL A 81 1.20 -2.26 -17.88
N GLY A 82 1.09 -1.04 -18.41
CA GLY A 82 0.82 -0.86 -19.84
C GLY A 82 2.01 -1.21 -20.74
N GLY A 83 3.23 -0.82 -20.35
CA GLY A 83 4.43 -1.09 -21.15
C GLY A 83 4.93 -2.54 -21.04
N PRO A 84 5.85 -2.94 -21.93
CA PRO A 84 6.48 -4.26 -21.90
C PRO A 84 7.40 -4.44 -20.70
N ALA A 85 7.61 -5.69 -20.27
CA ALA A 85 8.43 -6.01 -19.10
C ALA A 85 9.88 -5.49 -19.21
N ASP A 86 10.46 -5.48 -20.42
CA ASP A 86 11.84 -5.03 -20.65
C ASP A 86 12.06 -3.56 -20.29
N ASP A 87 11.04 -2.71 -20.46
CA ASP A 87 11.10 -1.29 -20.10
C ASP A 87 11.26 -1.07 -18.59
N TYR A 88 10.88 -2.07 -17.79
CA TYR A 88 10.92 -2.04 -16.32
C TYR A 88 12.03 -2.91 -15.73
N SER A 89 13.01 -3.32 -16.55
CA SER A 89 14.19 -4.07 -16.13
C SER A 89 15.27 -3.18 -15.51
N PHE A 90 16.36 -3.78 -15.01
CA PHE A 90 17.52 -3.06 -14.44
C PHE A 90 18.09 -1.94 -15.33
N ARG A 91 18.00 -2.09 -16.65
CA ARG A 91 18.43 -1.08 -17.64
C ARG A 91 17.30 -0.66 -18.58
N GLY A 92 16.06 -0.99 -18.24
CA GLY A 92 14.89 -0.60 -19.00
C GLY A 92 14.70 0.92 -18.97
N ILE A 93 14.02 1.47 -19.97
CA ILE A 93 13.87 2.92 -20.13
C ILE A 93 13.13 3.58 -18.95
N ASN A 94 12.20 2.85 -18.32
CA ASN A 94 11.49 3.32 -17.13
C ASN A 94 12.29 2.99 -15.86
N GLY A 95 13.10 1.93 -15.88
CA GLY A 95 13.87 1.43 -14.74
C GLY A 95 13.12 0.37 -13.92
N PRO A 96 13.74 -0.21 -12.88
CA PRO A 96 13.17 -1.35 -12.14
C PRO A 96 11.81 -1.06 -11.51
N LEU A 97 10.80 -1.88 -11.82
CA LEU A 97 9.47 -1.76 -11.20
C LEU A 97 9.53 -1.81 -9.67
N GLU A 98 10.34 -2.70 -9.10
CA GLU A 98 10.46 -2.83 -7.64
C GLU A 98 11.10 -1.60 -6.99
N GLN A 99 11.96 -0.86 -7.69
CA GLN A 99 12.49 0.41 -7.19
C GLN A 99 11.42 1.51 -7.25
N MET A 100 10.62 1.53 -8.32
CA MET A 100 9.51 2.48 -8.44
C MET A 100 8.46 2.27 -7.36
N LEU A 101 8.13 1.02 -7.02
CA LEU A 101 7.08 0.69 -6.07
C LEU A 101 7.59 0.57 -4.63
N PHE A 102 8.88 0.85 -4.38
CA PHE A 102 9.48 0.74 -3.05
C PHE A 102 8.78 1.64 -2.02
N HIS A 103 8.30 2.82 -2.41
CA HIS A 103 7.55 3.68 -1.50
C HIS A 103 6.24 3.04 -1.01
N ILE A 104 5.61 2.17 -1.82
CA ILE A 104 4.38 1.46 -1.44
C ILE A 104 4.74 0.21 -0.65
N THR A 105 5.62 -0.65 -1.18
CA THR A 105 6.01 -1.90 -0.50
C THR A 105 6.68 -1.61 0.84
N HIS A 106 7.64 -0.70 0.89
CA HIS A 106 8.36 -0.37 2.12
C HIS A 106 7.64 0.69 2.96
N GLY A 107 7.28 1.82 2.35
CA GLY A 107 6.76 2.99 3.06
C GLY A 107 5.29 2.89 3.46
N THR A 108 4.47 2.15 2.72
CA THR A 108 3.03 2.00 3.01
C THR A 108 2.69 0.67 3.68
N LEU A 109 3.31 -0.44 3.25
CA LEU A 109 2.95 -1.79 3.72
C LEU A 109 3.89 -2.33 4.80
N PHE A 110 5.20 -2.22 4.62
CA PHE A 110 6.16 -2.67 5.65
C PHE A 110 6.25 -1.70 6.84
N PHE A 111 6.05 -0.40 6.63
CA PHE A 111 6.03 0.63 7.68
C PHE A 111 4.99 0.42 8.80
N PRO A 112 3.81 -0.19 8.57
CA PRO A 112 2.91 -0.64 9.62
C PRO A 112 3.09 -2.14 9.99
N GLY A 113 4.21 -2.74 9.58
CA GLY A 113 4.67 -4.06 10.01
C GLY A 113 4.29 -5.23 9.10
N MET A 114 3.56 -5.03 8.00
CA MET A 114 3.13 -6.16 7.17
C MET A 114 4.31 -6.92 6.57
N GLN A 115 4.15 -8.24 6.43
CA GLN A 115 5.06 -9.09 5.67
C GLN A 115 4.76 -8.94 4.18
N VAL A 116 5.54 -8.09 3.51
CA VAL A 116 5.35 -7.80 2.09
C VAL A 116 6.00 -8.90 1.25
N ILE A 117 5.18 -9.58 0.45
CA ILE A 117 5.64 -10.59 -0.50
C ILE A 117 5.88 -9.95 -1.88
N SER A 118 6.63 -10.65 -2.74
CA SER A 118 7.04 -10.16 -4.07
C SER A 118 5.87 -9.63 -4.89
N THR A 119 6.07 -8.48 -5.53
CA THR A 119 5.07 -7.84 -6.40
C THR A 119 4.68 -8.78 -7.53
N PHE A 120 3.37 -8.91 -7.78
CA PHE A 120 2.82 -9.59 -8.94
C PHE A 120 2.47 -8.55 -10.01
N ALA A 121 3.19 -8.57 -11.14
CA ALA A 121 2.98 -7.63 -12.23
C ALA A 121 2.53 -8.33 -13.52
N VAL A 122 1.55 -7.76 -14.20
CA VAL A 122 1.12 -8.15 -15.55
C VAL A 122 1.47 -7.01 -16.50
N TYR A 123 2.28 -7.28 -17.50
CA TYR A 123 2.76 -6.28 -18.48
C TYR A 123 1.93 -6.34 -19.77
N GLU A 124 2.09 -5.33 -20.63
CA GLU A 124 1.46 -5.24 -21.96
C GLU A 124 -0.08 -5.33 -21.90
N THR A 125 -0.68 -4.66 -20.92
CA THR A 125 -2.14 -4.72 -20.70
C THR A 125 -2.96 -3.73 -21.53
N VAL A 126 -2.32 -2.84 -22.31
CA VAL A 126 -2.96 -1.86 -23.21
C VAL A 126 -2.20 -1.72 -24.52
#